data_AF-A0A3M1ADT0-F1
#
_entry.id   AF-A0A3M1ADT0-F1
#
_cell.length_a   1.000
_cell.length_b   1.000
_cell.length_c   1.000
_cell.angle_alpha   90.00
_cell.angle_beta   90.00
_cell.angle_gamma   90.00
#
_symmetry.space_group_name_H-M   'P 1'
#
loop_
_entity.id
_entity.type
_entity.pdbx_description
1 polymer ?
#
loop_
_entity_poly.entity_id
_entity_poly.type
_entity_poly.pdbx_seq_one_letter_code
_entity_poly.pdbx_strand_id
1 'polypeptide(L)'
;PGIGRKTAERLILELKDKLDLQKMEGLELQAVPKTAMSEEALLALVSLGYNRGQAEKVIVQLLSSAEFQDVESLIKQALQRL
;
A
#
# COMPACT_ATOMS: atom_id res chain seq x y z
N PRO A 1 -24.39 -33.67 -0.02
CA PRO A 1 -23.03 -33.47 -0.57
C PRO A 1 -22.24 -32.51 0.32
N GLY A 2 -21.64 -33.04 1.39
CA GLY A 2 -20.87 -32.27 2.35
C GLY A 2 -19.38 -32.41 2.09
N ILE A 3 -18.63 -31.31 2.20
CA ILE A 3 -17.18 -31.33 2.31
C ILE A 3 -16.78 -32.15 3.54
N GLY A 4 -16.14 -33.30 3.33
CA GLY A 4 -15.62 -34.13 4.43
C GLY A 4 -14.45 -33.44 5.14
N ARG A 5 -14.18 -33.81 6.41
CA ARG A 5 -13.11 -33.20 7.23
C ARG A 5 -11.76 -33.12 6.50
N LYS A 6 -11.40 -34.19 5.80
CA LYS A 6 -10.15 -34.30 5.03
C LYS A 6 -10.11 -33.38 3.80
N THR A 7 -11.26 -33.11 3.19
CA THR A 7 -11.39 -32.17 2.07
C THR A 7 -11.35 -30.73 2.57
N ALA A 8 -11.97 -30.44 3.71
CA ALA A 8 -11.92 -29.12 4.34
C ALA A 8 -10.50 -28.76 4.79
N GLU A 9 -9.77 -29.69 5.41
CA GLU A 9 -8.37 -29.49 5.80
C GLU A 9 -7.46 -29.19 4.61
N ARG A 10 -7.63 -29.92 3.50
CA ARG A 10 -6.87 -29.68 2.27
C ARG A 10 -7.18 -28.31 1.67
N LEU A 11 -8.45 -27.90 1.68
CA LEU A 11 -8.86 -26.58 1.20
C LEU A 11 -8.26 -25.46 2.06
N ILE A 12 -8.21 -25.61 3.38
CA ILE A 12 -7.57 -24.64 4.27
C ILE A 12 -6.08 -24.51 3.95
N LEU A 13 -5.39 -25.62 3.72
CA LEU A 13 -3.96 -25.61 3.39
C LEU A 13 -3.70 -24.92 2.03
N GLU A 14 -4.48 -25.29 1.00
CA GLU A 14 -4.37 -24.71 -0.34
C GLU A 14 -4.73 -23.22 -0.37
N LEU A 15 -5.70 -22.78 0.45
CA LEU A 15 -6.03 -21.37 0.61
C LEU A 15 -4.92 -20.63 1.36
N LYS A 16 -4.36 -21.22 2.43
CA LYS A 16 -3.26 -20.62 3.19
C LYS A 16 -1.99 -20.46 2.36
N ASP A 17 -1.77 -21.32 1.37
CA ASP A 17 -0.64 -21.25 0.45
C ASP A 17 -0.85 -20.23 -0.68
N LYS A 18 -2.10 -20.11 -1.18
CA LYS A 18 -2.48 -19.13 -2.22
C LYS A 18 -2.68 -17.72 -1.68
N LEU A 19 -3.05 -17.59 -0.42
CA LEU A 19 -3.14 -16.32 0.27
C LEU A 19 -1.74 -16.02 0.79
N ASP A 20 -0.99 -15.20 0.04
CA ASP A 20 0.18 -14.50 0.54
C ASP A 20 -0.21 -13.77 1.84
N LEU A 21 -0.03 -14.42 3.00
CA LEU A 21 -0.39 -13.86 4.31
C LEU A 21 0.39 -12.57 4.61
N GLN A 22 1.52 -12.35 3.93
CA GLN A 22 2.26 -11.09 3.96
C GLN A 22 1.44 -9.90 3.43
N LYS A 23 0.39 -10.14 2.64
CA LYS A 23 -0.53 -9.11 2.15
C LYS A 23 -1.73 -8.87 3.07
N MET A 24 -1.94 -9.74 4.09
CA MET A 24 -3.02 -9.63 5.07
C MET A 24 -2.57 -9.12 6.44
N GLU A 25 -1.28 -8.88 6.66
CA GLU A 25 -0.74 -8.12 7.81
C GLU A 25 -1.05 -6.60 7.73
N GLY A 26 -1.98 -6.18 6.87
CA GLY A 26 -2.44 -4.78 6.77
C GLY A 26 -3.71 -4.46 7.57
N LEU A 27 -4.24 -5.40 8.34
CA LEU A 27 -5.44 -5.22 9.18
C LEU A 27 -5.11 -4.93 10.65
N GLU A 28 -3.87 -4.55 10.95
CA GLU A 28 -3.56 -3.92 12.24
C GLU A 28 -3.92 -2.43 12.20
N LEU A 29 -4.90 -2.09 13.04
CA LEU A 29 -5.40 -0.76 13.35
C LEU A 29 -4.38 0.14 14.09
N GLN A 30 -3.07 0.03 13.83
CA GLN A 30 -2.05 0.88 14.47
C GLN A 30 -0.95 1.25 13.46
N ALA A 31 -0.76 2.57 13.29
CA ALA A 31 -0.02 3.24 12.24
C ALA A 31 -0.73 3.23 10.88
N VAL A 32 -1.22 4.40 10.44
CA VAL A 32 -1.49 4.65 9.02
C VAL A 32 -0.23 4.18 8.26
N PRO A 33 -0.29 3.13 7.43
CA PRO A 33 0.91 2.62 6.81
C PRO A 33 1.39 3.75 5.89
N LYS A 34 2.65 4.19 6.05
CA LYS A 34 3.27 5.19 5.16
C LYS A 34 3.03 4.82 3.68
N THR A 35 2.83 3.54 3.39
CA THR A 35 2.39 2.97 2.11
C THR A 35 1.01 3.44 1.62
N ALA A 36 -0.01 3.53 2.47
CA ALA A 36 -1.33 4.01 2.03
C ALA A 36 -1.27 5.50 1.67
N MET A 37 -0.62 6.32 2.49
CA MET A 37 -0.44 7.75 2.21
C MET A 37 0.41 7.99 0.97
N SER A 38 1.46 7.19 0.75
CA SER A 38 2.31 7.29 -0.43
C SER A 38 1.58 6.85 -1.71
N GLU A 39 0.78 5.80 -1.64
CA GLU A 39 -0.06 5.35 -2.75
C GLU A 39 -1.14 6.38 -3.11
N GLU A 40 -1.80 6.97 -2.11
CA GLU A 40 -2.81 8.01 -2.32
C GLU A 40 -2.20 9.27 -2.96
N ALA A 41 -1.04 9.71 -2.45
CA ALA A 41 -0.30 10.83 -3.03
C ALA A 41 0.16 10.52 -4.46
N LEU A 42 0.63 9.29 -4.73
CA LEU A 42 1.04 8.86 -6.06
C LEU A 42 -0.13 8.91 -7.05
N LEU A 43 -1.29 8.37 -6.67
CA LEU A 43 -2.49 8.40 -7.49
C LEU A 43 -2.95 9.82 -7.78
N ALA A 44 -2.92 10.71 -6.79
CA ALA A 44 -3.24 12.11 -6.96
C ALA A 44 -2.30 12.79 -7.98
N LEU A 45 -0.99 12.59 -7.86
CA LEU A 45 0.00 13.17 -8.78
C LEU A 45 -0.16 12.63 -10.20
N VAL A 46 -0.43 11.33 -10.36
CA VAL A 46 -0.71 10.73 -11.66
C VAL A 46 -2.02 11.29 -12.25
N SER A 47 -3.05 11.50 -11.42
CA SER A 47 -4.32 12.11 -11.84
C SER A 47 -4.15 13.57 -12.27
N LEU A 48 -3.16 14.28 -11.75
CA LEU A 48 -2.77 15.62 -12.18
C LEU A 48 -1.96 15.61 -13.48
N GLY A 49 -1.58 14.43 -13.99
CA GLY A 49 -0.86 14.27 -15.26
C GLY A 49 0.65 14.07 -15.11
N TYR A 50 1.17 13.91 -13.89
CA TYR A 50 2.60 13.65 -13.67
C TYR A 50 2.97 12.19 -13.95
N ASN A 51 4.22 11.96 -14.37
CA ASN A 51 4.72 10.62 -14.64
C ASN A 51 4.82 9.83 -13.33
N ARG A 52 4.21 8.64 -13.30
CA ARG A 52 4.20 7.74 -12.13
C ARG A 52 5.60 7.47 -11.57
N GLY A 53 6.58 7.18 -12.44
CA GLY A 53 7.94 6.87 -12.00
C GLY A 53 8.70 8.08 -11.45
N GLN A 54 8.34 9.29 -11.90
CA GLN A 54 8.91 10.52 -11.36
C GLN A 54 8.29 10.85 -9.99
N ALA A 55 6.95 10.77 -9.90
CA ALA A 55 6.20 11.00 -8.67
C ALA A 55 6.60 10.03 -7.54
N GLU A 56 6.75 8.74 -7.86
CA GLU A 56 7.18 7.72 -6.91
C GLU A 56 8.58 8.01 -6.33
N LYS A 57 9.55 8.37 -7.20
CA LYS A 57 10.90 8.73 -6.76
C LYS A 57 10.89 9.91 -5.79
N VAL A 58 10.11 10.96 -6.11
CA VAL A 58 10.00 12.15 -5.27
C VAL A 58 9.34 11.82 -3.93
N ILE A 59 8.26 11.03 -3.93
CA ILE A 59 7.58 10.61 -2.70
C ILE A 59 8.53 9.79 -1.80
N VAL A 60 9.27 8.83 -2.36
CA VAL A 60 10.23 8.02 -1.59
C VAL A 60 11.35 8.90 -1.00
N GLN A 61 11.87 9.86 -1.77
CA GLN A 61 12.86 10.81 -1.27
C GLN A 61 12.31 11.70 -0.14
N LEU A 62 11.07 12.16 -0.27
CA LEU A 62 10.42 12.97 0.75
C LEU A 62 10.20 12.17 2.04
N LEU A 63 9.65 10.97 1.94
CA LEU A 63 9.43 10.07 3.10
C LEU A 63 10.73 9.64 3.78
N SER A 64 11.85 9.64 3.05
CA SER A 64 13.19 9.38 3.61
C SER A 64 13.79 10.61 4.31
N SER A 65 13.37 11.81 3.92
CA SER A 65 13.91 13.07 4.45
C SER A 65 13.09 13.65 5.60
N ALA A 66 11.78 13.39 5.64
CA ALA A 66 10.86 13.91 6.62
C ALA A 66 9.68 12.95 6.85
N GLU A 67 9.12 12.99 8.04
CA GLU A 67 7.86 12.33 8.33
C GLU A 67 6.69 13.26 8.03
N PHE A 68 5.69 12.73 7.34
CA PHE A 68 4.47 13.44 6.96
C PHE A 68 3.31 12.86 7.76
N GLN A 69 2.54 13.73 8.40
CA GLN A 69 1.31 13.34 9.10
C GLN A 69 0.09 13.31 8.16
N ASP A 70 0.12 14.09 7.07
CA ASP A 70 -1.02 14.25 6.16
C ASP A 70 -0.63 14.03 4.69
N VAL A 71 -1.54 13.44 3.92
CA VAL A 71 -1.39 13.19 2.48
C VAL A 71 -1.30 14.50 1.71
N GLU A 72 -2.07 15.52 2.10
CA GLU A 72 -2.05 16.84 1.47
C GLU A 72 -0.66 17.49 1.57
N SER A 73 -0.03 17.41 2.75
CA SER A 73 1.32 17.92 2.98
C SER A 73 2.36 17.20 2.11
N LEU A 74 2.20 15.88 1.93
CA LEU A 74 3.07 15.08 1.06
C LEU A 74 2.90 15.47 -0.42
N ILE A 75 1.66 15.62 -0.90
CA ILE A 75 1.36 16.04 -2.28
C ILE A 75 1.95 17.43 -2.54
N LYS A 76 1.77 18.39 -1.62
CA LYS A 76 2.29 19.75 -1.77
C LYS A 76 3.81 19.78 -1.87
N GLN A 77 4.51 19.00 -1.04
CA GLN A 77 5.97 18.89 -1.12
C GLN A 77 6.42 18.14 -2.38
N ALA A 78 5.67 17.13 -2.83
CA ALA A 78 5.97 16.42 -4.06
C ALA A 78 5.85 17.32 -5.29
N LEU A 79 4.80 18.15 -5.37
CA LEU A 79 4.63 19.13 -6.44
C LEU A 79 5.72 20.20 -6.47
N GLN A 80 6.30 20.56 -5.32
CA GLN A 80 7.43 21.50 -5.27
C GLN A 80 8.74 20.91 -5.82
N ARG A 81 8.84 19.57 -5.92
CA ARG A 81 10.06 18.85 -6.31
C ARG A 81 9.94 18.10 -7.65
N LEU A 82 8.76 18.11 -8.28
CA LEU A 82 8.47 17.50 -9.58
C LEU A 82 8.70 18.47 -10.73
#